data_AF-A0A1Q6T5V3-F1
#
_entry.id   AF-A0A1Q6T5V3-F1
#
_cell.length_a   1.000
_cell.length_b   1.000
_cell.length_c   1.000
_cell.angle_alpha   90.00
_cell.angle_beta   90.00
_cell.angle_gamma   90.00
#
_symmetry.space_group_name_H-M   'P 1'
#
loop_
_entity.id
_entity.type
_entity.pdbx_description
1 polymer ?
#
loop_
_entity_poly.entity_id
_entity_poly.type
_entity_poly.pdbx_seq_one_letter_code
_entity_poly.pdbx_strand_id
1 'polypeptide(L)'
;MTKERGQRIILTQADRNRKRLMKRRNLPGGSIFGEIAGRLADTERRQGNRSAYMAEFIDITEPRSPLGTENILRPYKRGEAEITVDVCTGVLRGTNFARSIRDMLGCVEKIPQEKMPEFREIILSVFCGREQPDDILELGAKIAAAAGCASELTALPKDIEVPAGESGGRMCLMSAPVKRRRLDLTVSEGDYHFNNVDFGAYDRLCVYPRPDSYGTGWKTVTFDGCKNFPKETDFSRVRYILFDHCRLESVSGYKFSRDCEVRFGGFAPVDGLPADRDFRGLKKVYFDCCRYEEGDAKPLFSAGVCAHIARFENFPMETLAEADEAYFTGMDFQGCRELPFKEGAALAISGSSNMGTGMIDCKRYRRIKLYALKTLPEGTVFSFRKGASVSLNRIPLPETMDFLNCAALEIKDCDWSAVRNVDFADEAQYKRYRNELPDAAEVRYGGWKESVLQKWRRRSAGR
;
A
#
# COMPACT_ATOMS: atom_id res chain seq x y z
N MET A 1 18.03 49.97 15.88
CA MET A 1 18.61 48.90 16.71
C MET A 1 17.52 48.32 17.60
N THR A 2 16.87 47.26 17.13
CA THR A 2 15.82 46.57 17.89
C THR A 2 15.67 45.15 17.34
N LYS A 3 15.95 44.17 18.22
CA LYS A 3 15.38 42.81 18.31
C LYS A 3 14.98 42.11 17.00
N GLU A 4 15.85 41.26 16.47
CA GLU A 4 15.43 40.18 15.57
C GLU A 4 14.94 38.98 16.39
N ARG A 5 13.62 38.78 16.36
CA ARG A 5 12.93 37.59 16.83
C ARG A 5 13.26 36.43 15.90
N GLY A 6 13.47 35.25 16.48
CA GLY A 6 13.65 34.01 15.73
C GLY A 6 12.53 33.77 14.71
N GLN A 7 12.94 33.36 13.50
CA GLN A 7 12.01 32.91 12.48
C GLN A 7 11.38 31.58 12.91
N ARG A 8 10.12 31.67 13.34
CA ARG A 8 9.17 30.56 13.29
C ARG A 8 8.74 30.42 11.82
N ILE A 9 9.03 29.29 11.18
CA ILE A 9 8.33 28.92 9.94
C ILE A 9 6.96 28.39 10.35
N ILE A 10 5.98 29.28 10.40
CA ILE A 10 4.56 28.92 10.39
C ILE A 10 4.12 29.05 8.94
N LEU A 11 3.84 27.94 8.26
CA LEU A 11 3.09 27.98 7.01
C LEU A 11 1.60 28.09 7.34
N THR A 12 1.16 29.31 7.66
CA THR A 12 -0.27 29.66 7.68
C THR A 12 -0.60 30.51 6.46
N GLN A 13 -1.66 30.10 5.80
CA GLN A 13 -2.33 30.72 4.66
C GLN A 13 -2.52 32.24 4.87
N ALA A 14 -2.04 33.05 3.93
CA ALA A 14 -2.46 34.44 3.78
C ALA A 14 -3.50 34.48 2.65
N ASP A 15 -4.70 34.97 2.96
CA ASP A 15 -5.71 35.27 1.94
C ASP A 15 -6.18 36.73 2.03
N ARG A 16 -6.53 37.26 0.84
CA ARG A 16 -7.26 38.51 0.54
C ARG A 16 -6.51 39.84 0.64
N ASN A 17 -6.07 40.38 -0.51
CA ASN A 17 -6.86 41.38 -1.28
C ASN A 17 -6.08 42.06 -2.43
N ARG A 18 -6.80 42.23 -3.55
CA ARG A 18 -6.68 43.23 -4.65
C ARG A 18 -5.61 43.08 -5.75
N LYS A 19 -6.17 42.66 -6.90
CA LYS A 19 -6.29 43.39 -8.19
C LYS A 19 -5.09 43.41 -9.17
N ARG A 20 -5.39 42.80 -10.35
CA ARG A 20 -4.93 43.15 -11.72
C ARG A 20 -3.45 42.82 -12.01
N LEU A 21 -3.04 42.27 -13.15
CA LEU A 21 -3.66 41.86 -14.41
C LEU A 21 -2.55 41.02 -15.09
N MET A 22 -2.85 39.85 -15.66
CA MET A 22 -2.34 39.42 -16.97
C MET A 22 -2.98 38.09 -17.34
N LYS A 23 -3.37 38.00 -18.60
CA LYS A 23 -4.35 37.09 -19.16
C LYS A 23 -3.85 35.66 -19.29
N ARG A 24 -4.78 34.74 -19.07
CA ARG A 24 -4.89 33.38 -19.60
C ARG A 24 -4.07 33.12 -20.89
N ARG A 25 -3.16 32.15 -20.82
CA ARG A 25 -2.98 31.15 -21.88
C ARG A 25 -3.35 29.80 -21.29
N ASN A 26 -4.23 29.09 -22.00
CA ASN A 26 -4.76 27.79 -21.62
C ASN A 26 -3.65 26.72 -21.61
N LEU A 27 -3.48 26.04 -20.49
CA LEU A 27 -2.95 24.68 -20.42
C LEU A 27 -3.96 23.86 -19.58
N PRO A 28 -4.59 22.80 -20.12
CA PRO A 28 -5.41 21.87 -19.37
C PRO A 28 -4.52 20.86 -18.64
N GLY A 29 -4.80 20.61 -17.35
CA GLY A 29 -4.11 19.58 -16.55
C GLY A 29 -2.87 20.09 -15.81
N GLY A 30 -3.00 20.37 -14.51
CA GLY A 30 -1.92 20.85 -13.65
C GLY A 30 -0.98 19.73 -13.18
N SER A 31 -0.03 19.34 -14.03
CA SER A 31 1.17 18.60 -13.64
C SER A 31 2.34 19.59 -13.43
N ILE A 32 3.01 19.51 -12.28
CA ILE A 32 4.27 20.23 -12.01
C ILE A 32 5.35 19.15 -11.88
N PHE A 33 6.37 19.24 -12.73
CA PHE A 33 7.47 18.30 -12.86
C PHE A 33 8.49 18.44 -11.72
N GLY A 34 8.96 17.31 -11.18
CA GLY A 34 9.91 17.22 -10.06
C GLY A 34 11.32 17.76 -10.33
N GLU A 35 11.64 18.21 -11.55
CA GLU A 35 12.96 18.76 -11.89
C GLU A 35 13.26 20.13 -11.25
N ILE A 36 12.25 20.87 -10.81
CA ILE A 36 12.43 22.25 -10.31
C ILE A 36 12.88 22.27 -8.83
N ALA A 37 12.58 21.23 -8.06
CA ALA A 37 13.00 21.14 -6.64
C ALA A 37 14.46 20.71 -6.46
N GLY A 38 14.95 19.80 -7.32
CA GLY A 38 16.35 19.35 -7.29
C GLY A 38 17.35 20.48 -7.54
N ARG A 39 17.00 21.46 -8.40
CA ARG A 39 17.85 22.62 -8.68
C ARG A 39 17.93 23.61 -7.51
N LEU A 40 16.88 23.73 -6.68
CA LEU A 40 16.89 24.60 -5.51
C LEU A 40 17.79 24.06 -4.38
N ALA A 41 17.77 22.74 -4.15
CA ALA A 41 18.68 22.09 -3.19
C ALA A 41 20.17 22.15 -3.63
N ASP A 42 20.43 22.03 -4.93
CA ASP A 42 21.79 22.21 -5.48
C ASP A 42 22.27 23.67 -5.45
N THR A 43 21.34 24.63 -5.43
CA THR A 43 21.69 26.05 -5.31
C THR A 43 22.15 26.38 -3.87
N GLU A 44 21.54 25.79 -2.85
CA GLU A 44 22.01 25.93 -1.46
C GLU A 44 23.32 25.17 -1.19
N ARG A 45 23.54 24.01 -1.84
CA ARG A 45 24.84 23.31 -1.79
C ARG A 45 26.00 24.16 -2.32
N ARG A 46 25.76 25.03 -3.31
CA ARG A 46 26.79 25.92 -3.89
C ARG A 46 27.04 27.18 -3.05
N GLN A 47 26.20 27.50 -2.08
CA GLN A 47 26.32 28.70 -1.23
C GLN A 47 27.13 28.50 0.07
N GLY A 48 27.90 27.40 0.21
CA GLY A 48 29.10 27.42 1.07
C GLY A 48 28.95 27.04 2.54
N ASN A 49 27.84 26.45 3.00
CA ASN A 49 27.74 25.91 4.37
C ASN A 49 28.22 24.46 4.47
N ARG A 50 29.51 24.22 4.19
CA ARG A 50 30.15 22.90 4.31
C ARG A 50 30.40 22.43 5.76
N SER A 51 30.25 23.29 6.79
CA SER A 51 30.64 22.94 8.16
C SER A 51 29.52 22.41 9.07
N ALA A 52 28.23 22.58 8.72
CA ALA A 52 27.12 22.29 9.63
C ALA A 52 26.65 20.82 9.66
N TYR A 53 27.15 19.96 8.77
CA TYR A 53 26.63 18.59 8.58
C TYR A 53 27.68 17.48 8.74
N MET A 54 28.83 17.79 9.37
CA MET A 54 29.99 16.89 9.48
C MET A 54 30.25 16.46 10.93
N ALA A 55 29.22 16.14 11.72
CA ALA A 55 29.45 15.31 12.91
C ALA A 55 29.46 13.86 12.44
N GLU A 56 30.64 13.21 12.41
CA GLU A 56 30.71 11.76 12.26
C GLU A 56 29.99 11.13 13.46
N PHE A 57 29.07 10.19 13.19
CA PHE A 57 28.25 9.54 14.20
C PHE A 57 28.94 8.29 14.76
N ILE A 58 28.80 8.05 16.07
CA ILE A 58 29.28 6.84 16.72
C ILE A 58 28.26 5.69 16.56
N ASP A 59 28.53 4.82 15.58
CA ASP A 59 27.78 3.61 15.29
C ASP A 59 27.85 2.55 16.40
N ILE A 60 26.81 1.72 16.53
CA ILE A 60 26.84 0.51 17.37
C ILE A 60 27.60 -0.57 16.61
N THR A 61 28.88 -0.73 16.91
CA THR A 61 29.76 -1.71 16.25
C THR A 61 30.05 -2.94 17.13
N GLU A 62 29.83 -2.83 18.44
CA GLU A 62 30.18 -3.87 19.41
C GLU A 62 29.04 -4.09 20.41
N PRO A 63 27.90 -4.67 20.02
CA PRO A 63 26.71 -4.74 20.89
C PRO A 63 27.00 -5.44 22.22
N ARG A 64 26.65 -4.77 23.32
CA ARG A 64 26.82 -5.24 24.71
C ARG A 64 25.47 -5.36 25.40
N SER A 65 25.38 -6.30 26.34
CA SER A 65 24.21 -6.43 27.22
C SER A 65 24.10 -5.22 28.16
N PRO A 66 22.89 -4.90 28.68
CA PRO A 66 22.71 -3.81 29.65
C PRO A 66 23.66 -3.93 30.85
N LEU A 67 23.84 -5.15 31.37
CA LEU A 67 24.77 -5.45 32.47
C LEU A 67 26.23 -5.22 32.07
N GLY A 68 26.59 -5.54 30.83
CA GLY A 68 27.92 -5.29 30.29
C GLY A 68 28.26 -3.81 30.26
N THR A 69 27.32 -2.97 29.83
CA THR A 69 27.49 -1.51 29.86
C THR A 69 27.45 -0.93 31.27
N GLU A 70 26.59 -1.46 32.15
CA GLU A 70 26.52 -1.04 33.55
C GLU A 70 27.85 -1.25 34.29
N ASN A 71 28.51 -2.38 34.06
CA ASN A 71 29.82 -2.67 34.66
C ASN A 71 30.91 -1.70 34.20
N ILE A 72 30.85 -1.22 32.95
CA ILE A 72 31.77 -0.19 32.44
C ILE A 72 31.52 1.14 33.14
N LEU A 73 30.25 1.55 33.29
CA LEU A 73 29.90 2.84 33.87
C LEU A 73 30.07 2.89 35.40
N ARG A 74 30.10 1.74 36.09
CA ARG A 74 30.10 1.65 37.56
C ARG A 74 31.22 2.45 38.26
N PRO A 75 32.51 2.40 37.85
CA PRO A 75 33.56 3.18 38.49
C PRO A 75 33.33 4.70 38.37
N TYR A 76 32.84 5.15 37.22
CA TYR A 76 32.56 6.57 36.95
C TYR A 76 31.35 7.07 37.75
N LYS A 77 30.30 6.25 37.86
CA LYS A 77 29.11 6.59 38.66
C LYS A 77 29.43 6.75 40.15
N ARG A 78 30.41 6.00 40.65
CA ARG A 78 30.87 6.05 42.05
C ARG A 78 31.91 7.14 42.31
N GLY A 79 32.40 7.82 41.27
CA GLY A 79 33.49 8.78 41.40
C GLY A 79 34.86 8.13 41.64
N GLU A 80 34.99 6.83 41.37
CA GLU A 80 36.27 6.10 41.46
C GLU A 80 37.19 6.41 40.26
N ALA A 81 36.63 6.93 39.15
CA ALA A 81 37.36 7.36 37.96
C ALA A 81 36.67 8.56 37.29
N GLU A 82 37.45 9.41 36.60
CA GLU A 82 36.94 10.50 35.76
C GLU A 82 36.49 9.92 34.40
N ILE A 83 35.30 10.31 33.93
CA ILE A 83 34.76 9.84 32.65
C ILE A 83 35.50 10.53 31.49
N THR A 84 35.81 9.78 30.43
CA THR A 84 36.54 10.27 29.26
C THR A 84 35.73 10.07 27.98
N VAL A 85 36.12 10.77 26.91
CA VAL A 85 35.51 10.63 25.58
C VAL A 85 35.59 9.18 25.09
N ASP A 86 36.70 8.47 25.28
CA ASP A 86 36.87 7.08 24.86
C ASP A 86 35.89 6.12 25.54
N VAL A 87 35.62 6.34 26.83
CA VAL A 87 34.65 5.54 27.60
C VAL A 87 33.25 5.78 27.07
N CYS A 88 32.88 7.05 26.84
CA CYS A 88 31.60 7.42 26.25
C CYS A 88 31.43 6.81 24.84
N THR A 89 32.47 6.87 24.00
CA THR A 89 32.48 6.25 22.68
C THR A 89 32.27 4.74 22.77
N GLY A 90 32.96 4.05 23.69
CA GLY A 90 32.78 2.62 23.92
C GLY A 90 31.36 2.27 24.39
N VAL A 91 30.73 3.10 25.21
CA VAL A 91 29.33 2.95 25.63
C VAL A 91 28.39 3.14 24.44
N LEU A 92 28.59 4.18 23.62
CA LEU A 92 27.77 4.45 22.45
C LEU A 92 27.92 3.38 21.35
N ARG A 93 29.12 2.81 21.17
CA ARG A 93 29.36 1.63 20.31
C ARG A 93 28.73 0.35 20.86
N GLY A 94 28.54 0.30 22.18
CA GLY A 94 28.07 -0.87 22.90
C GLY A 94 26.55 -0.97 23.04
N THR A 95 25.83 0.14 23.05
CA THR A 95 24.40 0.09 23.40
C THR A 95 23.56 1.27 22.89
N ASN A 96 22.24 1.03 22.84
CA ASN A 96 21.21 2.07 22.74
C ASN A 96 20.22 2.05 23.92
N PHE A 97 20.53 1.36 25.02
CA PHE A 97 19.63 1.32 26.18
C PHE A 97 19.56 2.69 26.87
N ALA A 98 18.36 3.26 26.95
CA ALA A 98 18.11 4.59 27.52
C ALA A 98 18.72 4.76 28.92
N ARG A 99 18.59 3.76 29.79
CA ARG A 99 19.18 3.80 31.15
C ARG A 99 20.70 3.98 31.13
N SER A 100 21.39 3.25 30.25
CA SER A 100 22.84 3.31 30.13
C SER A 100 23.31 4.65 29.55
N ILE A 101 22.56 5.19 28.57
CA ILE A 101 22.83 6.51 27.99
C ILE A 101 22.61 7.61 29.03
N ARG A 102 21.54 7.53 29.83
CA ARG A 102 21.27 8.46 30.94
C ARG A 102 22.39 8.43 31.97
N ASP A 103 22.81 7.23 32.38
CA ASP A 103 23.89 7.06 33.36
C ASP A 103 25.22 7.64 32.84
N MET A 104 25.54 7.45 31.56
CA MET A 104 26.70 8.04 30.91
C MET A 104 26.62 9.57 30.90
N LEU A 105 25.49 10.14 30.44
CA LEU A 105 25.29 11.60 30.41
C LEU A 105 25.32 12.20 31.83
N GLY A 106 24.80 11.52 32.84
CA GLY A 106 24.87 11.95 34.23
C GLY A 106 26.29 11.93 34.80
N CYS A 107 27.20 11.15 34.22
CA CYS A 107 28.64 11.24 34.52
C CYS A 107 29.27 12.43 33.77
N VAL A 108 28.90 12.66 32.50
CA VAL A 108 29.38 13.81 31.70
C VAL A 108 28.95 15.14 32.32
N GLU A 109 27.73 15.23 32.86
CA GLU A 109 27.21 16.45 33.49
C GLU A 109 28.09 16.95 34.65
N LYS A 110 28.80 16.05 35.33
CA LYS A 110 29.65 16.37 36.50
C LYS A 110 31.04 16.89 36.11
N ILE A 111 31.38 16.90 34.83
CA ILE A 111 32.69 17.36 34.33
C ILE A 111 32.77 18.89 34.45
N PRO A 112 33.95 19.46 34.76
CA PRO A 112 34.15 20.91 34.70
C PRO A 112 33.80 21.51 33.33
N GLN A 113 33.18 22.70 33.33
CA GLN A 113 32.71 23.36 32.10
C GLN A 113 33.82 23.56 31.05
N GLU A 114 35.06 23.76 31.49
CA GLU A 114 36.24 23.94 30.62
C GLU A 114 36.53 22.72 29.74
N LYS A 115 36.20 21.51 30.21
CA LYS A 115 36.41 20.24 29.49
C LYS A 115 35.18 19.81 28.69
N MET A 116 34.02 20.43 28.89
CA MET A 116 32.77 20.09 28.20
C MET A 116 32.85 20.13 26.66
N PRO A 117 33.59 21.05 26.01
CA PRO A 117 33.74 21.05 24.55
C PRO A 117 34.33 19.76 23.98
N GLU A 118 35.14 19.01 24.75
CA GLU A 118 35.70 17.72 24.32
C GLU A 118 34.62 16.65 24.13
N PHE A 119 33.49 16.78 24.82
CA PHE A 119 32.35 15.85 24.75
C PHE A 119 31.33 16.22 23.68
N ARG A 120 31.58 17.27 22.89
CA ARG A 120 30.66 17.75 21.85
C ARG A 120 30.19 16.64 20.92
N GLU A 121 31.10 15.81 20.41
CA GLU A 121 30.79 14.71 19.49
C GLU A 121 29.96 13.60 20.16
N ILE A 122 30.24 13.30 21.44
CA ILE A 122 29.47 12.35 22.25
C ILE A 122 28.03 12.84 22.39
N ILE A 123 27.85 14.11 22.77
CA ILE A 123 26.54 14.72 22.99
C ILE A 123 25.73 14.72 21.69
N LEU A 124 26.31 15.17 20.58
CA LEU A 124 25.64 15.16 19.28
C LEU A 124 25.31 13.73 18.82
N SER A 125 26.20 12.76 19.07
CA SER A 125 25.97 11.34 18.74
C SER A 125 24.87 10.67 19.57
N VAL A 126 24.57 11.15 20.78
CA VAL A 126 23.45 10.64 21.58
C VAL A 126 22.10 11.01 20.94
N PHE A 127 22.01 12.18 20.31
CA PHE A 127 20.73 12.73 19.80
C PHE A 127 20.59 12.68 18.28
N CYS A 128 21.66 12.35 17.56
CA CYS A 128 21.60 12.12 16.12
C CYS A 128 21.16 10.67 15.84
N GLY A 129 19.90 10.47 15.46
CA GLY A 129 19.39 9.17 15.00
C GLY A 129 19.10 8.13 16.08
N ARG A 130 19.09 8.51 17.36
CA ARG A 130 18.68 7.63 18.48
C ARG A 130 17.46 8.23 19.19
N GLU A 131 16.40 7.43 19.32
CA GLU A 131 15.21 7.80 20.11
C GLU A 131 15.57 7.81 21.60
N GLN A 132 15.32 8.92 22.30
CA GLN A 132 15.60 9.09 23.72
C GLN A 132 14.33 9.54 24.45
N PRO A 133 14.06 9.03 25.67
CA PRO A 133 12.99 9.55 26.52
C PRO A 133 13.19 11.04 26.87
N ASP A 134 12.09 11.75 27.16
CA ASP A 134 12.08 13.19 27.42
C ASP A 134 13.09 13.65 28.48
N ASP A 135 13.27 12.86 29.55
CA ASP A 135 14.21 13.20 30.61
C ASP A 135 15.68 13.14 30.19
N ILE A 136 16.01 12.32 29.19
CA ILE A 136 17.33 12.28 28.56
C ILE A 136 17.50 13.45 27.59
N LEU A 137 16.44 13.85 26.88
CA LEU A 137 16.46 15.03 26.01
C LEU A 137 16.73 16.32 26.79
N GLU A 138 16.08 16.48 27.95
CA GLU A 138 16.31 17.62 28.84
C GLU A 138 17.73 17.66 29.38
N LEU A 139 18.24 16.52 29.86
CA LEU A 139 19.62 16.38 30.33
C LEU A 139 20.62 16.68 29.20
N GLY A 140 20.36 16.17 28.00
CA GLY A 140 21.15 16.41 26.80
C GLY A 140 21.24 17.87 26.40
N ALA A 141 20.10 18.58 26.40
CA ALA A 141 20.05 20.00 26.09
C ALA A 141 20.85 20.83 27.09
N LYS A 142 20.80 20.47 28.39
CA LYS A 142 21.58 21.12 29.44
C LYS A 142 23.08 20.92 29.23
N ILE A 143 23.52 19.69 28.94
CA ILE A 143 24.93 19.38 28.70
C ILE A 143 25.41 20.01 27.39
N ALA A 144 24.59 20.03 26.33
CA ALA A 144 24.92 20.68 25.06
C ALA A 144 25.11 22.19 25.19
N ALA A 145 24.32 22.84 26.06
CA ALA A 145 24.52 24.25 26.39
C ALA A 145 25.87 24.47 27.09
N ALA A 146 26.23 23.60 28.05
CA ALA A 146 27.52 23.65 28.74
C ALA A 146 28.72 23.38 27.81
N ALA A 147 28.54 22.51 26.80
CA ALA A 147 29.54 22.18 25.79
C ALA A 147 29.60 23.17 24.61
N GLY A 148 28.74 24.21 24.59
CA GLY A 148 28.70 25.21 23.52
C GLY A 148 28.13 24.70 22.19
N CYS A 149 27.43 23.56 22.17
CA CYS A 149 26.89 22.93 20.96
C CYS A 149 25.35 22.90 20.88
N ALA A 150 24.65 23.73 21.68
CA ALA A 150 23.19 23.76 21.72
C ALA A 150 22.53 24.09 20.36
N SER A 151 23.13 24.99 19.57
CA SER A 151 22.65 25.34 18.22
C SER A 151 22.74 24.17 17.25
N GLU A 152 23.79 23.37 17.37
CA GLU A 152 24.05 22.19 16.54
C GLU A 152 23.11 21.05 16.93
N LEU A 153 22.86 20.87 18.23
CA LEU A 153 21.87 19.93 18.74
C LEU A 153 20.47 20.27 18.19
N THR A 154 20.10 21.56 18.15
CA THR A 154 18.82 21.99 17.55
C THR A 154 18.77 21.85 16.03
N ALA A 155 19.93 21.85 15.36
CA ALA A 155 20.07 21.69 13.92
C ALA A 155 20.21 20.22 13.49
N LEU A 156 20.35 19.28 14.43
CA LEU A 156 20.38 17.86 14.11
C LEU A 156 19.09 17.45 13.35
N PRO A 157 19.20 16.51 12.39
CA PRO A 157 18.03 15.95 11.72
C PRO A 157 17.05 15.37 12.75
N LYS A 158 15.93 16.04 12.95
CA LYS A 158 14.82 15.49 13.73
C LYS A 158 14.01 14.54 12.85
N ASP A 159 13.31 13.59 13.48
CA ASP A 159 12.23 12.85 12.82
C ASP A 159 11.31 13.86 12.14
N ILE A 160 11.10 13.69 10.84
CA ILE A 160 10.24 14.60 10.08
C ILE A 160 8.80 14.16 10.28
N GLU A 161 8.14 14.69 11.31
CA GLU A 161 6.68 14.70 11.34
C GLU A 161 6.18 15.71 10.31
N VAL A 162 5.58 15.22 9.22
CA VAL A 162 4.94 16.10 8.23
C VAL A 162 3.44 16.13 8.47
N PRO A 163 2.87 17.27 8.94
CA PRO A 163 1.43 17.45 8.96
C PRO A 163 0.93 17.65 7.52
N ALA A 164 0.20 16.67 6.97
CA ALA A 164 -0.48 16.83 5.70
C ALA A 164 -1.86 17.46 5.94
N GLY A 165 -2.08 18.66 5.38
CA GLY A 165 -3.31 19.43 5.57
C GLY A 165 -4.56 18.76 5.00
N GLU A 166 -5.73 19.26 5.43
CA GLU A 166 -7.09 18.70 5.26
C GLU A 166 -7.59 18.45 3.83
N SER A 167 -6.79 18.67 2.79
CA SER A 167 -7.18 18.30 1.43
C SER A 167 -5.98 18.26 0.49
N GLY A 168 -5.53 17.05 0.10
CA GLY A 168 -4.76 16.82 -1.13
C GLY A 168 -3.40 17.53 -1.24
N GLY A 169 -2.71 17.78 -0.12
CA GLY A 169 -1.36 18.36 -0.14
C GLY A 169 -0.32 17.37 -0.68
N ARG A 170 0.32 17.70 -1.82
CA ARG A 170 1.49 16.97 -2.32
C ARG A 170 2.67 17.22 -1.39
N MET A 171 3.35 16.15 -0.97
CA MET A 171 4.48 16.20 -0.05
C MET A 171 5.79 15.95 -0.81
N CYS A 172 6.69 16.94 -0.85
CA CYS A 172 8.04 16.78 -1.41
C CYS A 172 9.03 16.59 -0.25
N LEU A 173 9.51 15.36 -0.06
CA LEU A 173 10.59 15.08 0.89
C LEU A 173 11.94 15.35 0.20
N MET A 174 12.76 16.24 0.78
CA MET A 174 14.06 16.61 0.21
C MET A 174 15.10 15.49 0.38
N SER A 175 15.93 15.32 -0.63
CA SER A 175 17.13 14.48 -0.66
C SER A 175 18.25 15.09 0.19
N ALA A 176 18.26 14.84 1.50
CA ALA A 176 19.39 15.17 2.36
C ALA A 176 20.31 13.94 2.53
N PRO A 177 21.64 14.08 2.39
CA PRO A 177 22.57 12.95 2.52
C PRO A 177 22.89 12.73 4.01
N VAL A 178 22.07 11.96 4.72
CA VAL A 178 22.42 11.43 6.05
C VAL A 178 21.88 10.02 6.16
N LYS A 179 22.77 9.04 6.38
CA LYS A 179 22.39 7.64 6.59
C LYS A 179 21.57 7.51 7.89
N ARG A 180 20.51 6.70 7.86
CA ARG A 180 19.63 6.35 8.98
C ARG A 180 18.59 7.37 9.43
N ARG A 181 17.60 7.65 8.58
CA ARG A 181 16.33 8.25 9.05
C ARG A 181 15.22 7.20 9.17
N ARG A 182 14.48 7.23 10.27
CA ARG A 182 13.12 6.69 10.36
C ARG A 182 12.16 7.76 9.87
N LEU A 183 11.26 7.41 8.97
CA LEU A 183 10.19 8.28 8.50
C LEU A 183 8.87 7.75 9.03
N ASP A 184 8.38 8.37 10.10
CA ASP A 184 7.05 8.12 10.64
C ASP A 184 6.06 9.09 10.01
N LEU A 185 5.28 8.59 9.06
CA LEU A 185 4.21 9.35 8.44
C LEU A 185 2.95 9.19 9.27
N THR A 186 2.63 10.24 10.02
CA THR A 186 1.34 10.35 10.69
C THR A 186 0.33 10.95 9.71
N VAL A 187 -0.57 10.09 9.28
CA VAL A 187 -1.61 10.34 8.29
C VAL A 187 -2.87 10.79 9.02
N SER A 188 -3.13 12.10 9.08
CA SER A 188 -4.36 12.73 9.59
C SER A 188 -5.57 12.53 8.66
N GLU A 189 -6.59 13.38 8.77
CA GLU A 189 -7.78 13.26 7.95
C GLU A 189 -7.54 13.58 6.44
N GLY A 190 -7.57 12.58 5.54
CA GLY A 190 -7.67 12.76 4.08
C GLY A 190 -7.24 11.52 3.26
N ASP A 191 -7.39 11.52 1.93
CA ASP A 191 -6.63 10.60 1.07
C ASP A 191 -5.23 11.18 0.84
N TYR A 192 -4.20 10.33 0.90
CA TYR A 192 -2.80 10.76 0.88
C TYR A 192 -2.15 10.38 -0.43
N HIS A 193 -1.41 11.31 -1.03
CA HIS A 193 -0.80 11.11 -2.33
C HIS A 193 0.67 11.54 -2.31
N PHE A 194 1.56 10.56 -2.41
CA PHE A 194 2.99 10.75 -2.61
C PHE A 194 3.28 10.62 -4.10
N ASN A 195 3.97 11.61 -4.68
CA ASN A 195 4.23 11.64 -6.11
C ASN A 195 5.73 11.86 -6.36
N ASN A 196 6.36 10.93 -7.09
CA ASN A 196 7.77 10.93 -7.47
C ASN A 196 8.75 11.10 -6.29
N VAL A 197 8.42 10.52 -5.13
CA VAL A 197 9.25 10.59 -3.93
C VAL A 197 10.36 9.53 -3.98
N ASP A 198 11.60 9.93 -3.68
CA ASP A 198 12.72 9.03 -3.47
C ASP A 198 12.91 8.79 -1.97
N PHE A 199 12.69 7.55 -1.53
CA PHE A 199 12.82 7.15 -0.13
C PHE A 199 14.23 6.64 0.24
N GLY A 200 15.21 6.70 -0.67
CA GLY A 200 16.54 6.10 -0.45
C GLY A 200 17.37 6.70 0.69
N ALA A 201 16.92 7.83 1.27
CA ALA A 201 17.52 8.42 2.46
C ALA A 201 16.98 7.84 3.79
N TYR A 202 15.97 6.96 3.73
CA TYR A 202 15.29 6.40 4.90
C TYR A 202 15.58 4.91 5.04
N ASP A 203 15.89 4.46 6.25
CA ASP A 203 16.09 3.04 6.58
C ASP A 203 14.77 2.36 6.95
N ARG A 204 13.79 3.16 7.40
CA ARG A 204 12.48 2.70 7.82
C ARG A 204 11.38 3.69 7.42
N LEU A 205 10.28 3.16 6.91
CA LEU A 205 9.03 3.89 6.63
C LEU A 205 7.91 3.29 7.46
N CYS A 206 7.22 4.11 8.23
CA CYS A 206 6.02 3.67 8.94
C CYS A 206 4.87 4.61 8.64
N VAL A 207 3.73 4.04 8.26
CA VAL A 207 2.53 4.81 7.94
C VAL A 207 1.48 4.52 9.00
N TYR A 208 1.20 5.53 9.82
CA TYR A 208 0.27 5.42 10.92
C TYR A 208 -0.92 6.37 10.71
N PRO A 209 -2.17 5.90 10.82
CA PRO A 209 -3.31 6.79 10.93
C PRO A 209 -3.19 7.56 12.25
N ARG A 210 -3.52 8.85 12.22
CA ARG A 210 -3.64 9.65 13.43
C ARG A 210 -4.80 9.11 14.28
N PRO A 211 -4.63 8.97 15.61
CA PRO A 211 -5.70 8.55 16.48
C PRO A 211 -6.61 9.75 16.81
N ASP A 212 -7.69 9.98 16.06
CA ASP A 212 -8.73 10.96 16.42
C ASP A 212 -10.17 10.40 16.31
N SER A 213 -10.75 10.20 17.49
CA SER A 213 -12.13 10.46 17.98
C SER A 213 -13.40 10.00 17.27
N TYR A 214 -13.44 9.58 16.00
CA TYR A 214 -14.68 9.06 15.40
C TYR A 214 -14.39 7.89 14.47
N GLY A 215 -14.71 6.68 14.92
CA GLY A 215 -14.23 5.41 14.39
C GLY A 215 -14.76 4.98 13.01
N THR A 216 -14.65 5.83 11.98
CA THR A 216 -15.19 5.50 10.63
C THR A 216 -14.34 5.95 9.43
N GLY A 217 -13.12 6.46 9.59
CA GLY A 217 -12.34 6.98 8.46
C GLY A 217 -11.18 6.10 8.02
N TRP A 218 -11.40 4.95 7.38
CA TRP A 218 -10.30 4.22 6.73
C TRP A 218 -9.92 4.94 5.43
N LYS A 219 -8.73 5.54 5.34
CA LYS A 219 -8.34 6.39 4.20
C LYS A 219 -7.26 5.76 3.32
N THR A 220 -7.25 6.16 2.04
CA THR A 220 -6.37 5.60 1.01
C THR A 220 -5.02 6.29 1.01
N VAL A 221 -3.96 5.50 0.97
CA VAL A 221 -2.59 6.00 0.78
C VAL A 221 -2.11 5.62 -0.61
N THR A 222 -1.81 6.62 -1.42
CA THR A 222 -1.36 6.48 -2.80
C THR A 222 0.10 6.89 -2.92
N PHE A 223 0.88 6.04 -3.56
CA PHE A 223 2.23 6.31 -4.01
C PHE A 223 2.23 6.25 -5.54
N ASP A 224 2.69 7.31 -6.19
CA ASP A 224 2.77 7.44 -7.63
C ASP A 224 4.22 7.76 -8.02
N GLY A 225 4.88 6.95 -8.85
CA GLY A 225 6.24 7.20 -9.32
C GLY A 225 7.34 7.15 -8.23
N CYS A 226 7.04 6.64 -7.04
CA CYS A 226 7.97 6.65 -5.91
C CYS A 226 9.02 5.53 -6.01
N LYS A 227 10.21 5.70 -5.43
CA LYS A 227 11.32 4.74 -5.57
C LYS A 227 12.17 4.62 -4.31
N ASN A 228 13.02 3.58 -4.28
CA ASN A 228 13.97 3.29 -3.20
C ASN A 228 13.29 3.19 -1.83
N PHE A 229 12.16 2.47 -1.77
CA PHE A 229 11.46 2.27 -0.52
C PHE A 229 12.34 1.55 0.52
N PRO A 230 12.24 1.91 1.81
CA PRO A 230 13.07 1.29 2.84
C PRO A 230 12.69 -0.18 3.03
N LYS A 231 13.70 -1.02 3.33
CA LYS A 231 13.47 -2.45 3.61
C LYS A 231 12.46 -2.64 4.73
N GLU A 232 12.56 -1.82 5.77
CA GLU A 232 11.59 -1.81 6.87
C GLU A 232 10.43 -0.86 6.54
N THR A 233 9.40 -1.37 5.86
CA THR A 233 8.16 -0.60 5.60
C THR A 233 6.96 -1.22 6.32
N ASP A 234 6.29 -0.42 7.15
CA ASP A 234 5.12 -0.83 7.95
C ASP A 234 3.84 -0.11 7.50
N PHE A 235 2.92 -0.89 6.94
CA PHE A 235 1.57 -0.48 6.55
C PHE A 235 0.47 -1.17 7.39
N SER A 236 0.84 -1.73 8.55
CA SER A 236 -0.06 -2.57 9.35
C SER A 236 -1.30 -1.84 9.88
N ARG A 237 -1.33 -0.50 9.77
CA ARG A 237 -2.45 0.34 10.19
C ARG A 237 -3.16 1.02 9.02
N VAL A 238 -2.83 0.67 7.79
CA VAL A 238 -3.44 1.23 6.57
C VAL A 238 -4.38 0.19 5.95
N ARG A 239 -5.58 0.62 5.56
CA ARG A 239 -6.57 -0.27 4.94
C ARG A 239 -6.57 -0.24 3.42
N TYR A 240 -6.25 0.90 2.80
CA TYR A 240 -6.26 1.04 1.35
C TYR A 240 -4.94 1.61 0.87
N ILE A 241 -4.23 0.88 0.03
CA ILE A 241 -2.93 1.29 -0.50
C ILE A 241 -2.93 1.17 -2.01
N LEU A 242 -2.45 2.22 -2.67
CA LEU A 242 -2.25 2.25 -4.11
C LEU A 242 -0.77 2.53 -4.40
N PHE A 243 -0.13 1.64 -5.14
CA PHE A 243 1.18 1.83 -5.74
C PHE A 243 1.01 1.94 -7.25
N ASP A 244 1.19 3.14 -7.78
CA ASP A 244 1.20 3.43 -9.21
C ASP A 244 2.64 3.79 -9.62
N HIS A 245 3.20 3.17 -10.66
CA HIS A 245 4.55 3.50 -11.18
C HIS A 245 5.71 3.52 -10.13
N CYS A 246 5.54 2.92 -8.95
CA CYS A 246 6.52 2.78 -7.87
C CYS A 246 7.48 1.57 -7.90
N ARG A 247 8.79 1.75 -7.71
CA ARG A 247 9.75 0.63 -7.67
C ARG A 247 9.91 0.05 -6.27
N LEU A 248 9.50 -1.21 -6.08
CA LEU A 248 9.42 -1.87 -4.76
C LEU A 248 10.37 -3.07 -4.62
N GLU A 249 11.32 -3.28 -5.54
CA GLU A 249 12.21 -4.45 -5.58
C GLU A 249 13.15 -4.52 -4.37
N SER A 250 13.43 -3.38 -3.73
CA SER A 250 14.26 -3.31 -2.53
C SER A 250 13.52 -3.74 -1.25
N VAL A 251 12.20 -3.88 -1.31
CA VAL A 251 11.39 -4.09 -0.11
C VAL A 251 11.00 -5.55 0.05
N SER A 252 11.32 -6.10 1.22
CA SER A 252 10.98 -7.46 1.64
C SER A 252 10.28 -7.40 3.00
N GLY A 253 9.18 -8.13 3.18
CA GLY A 253 8.52 -8.27 4.47
C GLY A 253 7.60 -7.10 4.82
N TYR A 254 6.82 -6.61 3.85
CA TYR A 254 5.78 -5.62 4.17
C TYR A 254 4.86 -6.16 5.27
N LYS A 255 4.63 -5.33 6.27
CA LYS A 255 3.61 -5.60 7.28
C LYS A 255 2.32 -4.95 6.83
N PHE A 256 1.40 -5.74 6.31
CA PHE A 256 0.04 -5.29 6.01
C PHE A 256 -0.92 -5.67 7.13
N SER A 257 -2.00 -4.88 7.28
CA SER A 257 -3.16 -5.30 8.07
C SER A 257 -3.87 -6.47 7.39
N ARG A 258 -4.55 -7.32 8.17
CA ARG A 258 -5.40 -8.38 7.61
C ARG A 258 -6.56 -7.85 6.77
N ASP A 259 -7.06 -6.66 7.11
CA ASP A 259 -8.15 -6.02 6.38
C ASP A 259 -7.66 -5.13 5.23
N CYS A 260 -6.35 -5.15 4.94
CA CYS A 260 -5.74 -4.29 3.93
C CYS A 260 -6.12 -4.72 2.51
N GLU A 261 -6.42 -3.73 1.68
CA GLU A 261 -6.61 -3.85 0.24
C GLU A 261 -5.50 -3.07 -0.46
N VAL A 262 -4.70 -3.77 -1.28
CA VAL A 262 -3.53 -3.20 -1.94
C VAL A 262 -3.71 -3.28 -3.45
N ARG A 263 -3.42 -2.18 -4.16
CA ARG A 263 -3.38 -2.11 -5.61
C ARG A 263 -1.98 -1.77 -6.09
N PHE A 264 -1.49 -2.57 -7.04
CA PHE A 264 -0.29 -2.32 -7.82
C PHE A 264 -0.73 -2.01 -9.25
N GLY A 265 -0.31 -0.86 -9.80
CA GLY A 265 -0.67 -0.42 -11.14
C GLY A 265 0.45 0.37 -11.82
N GLY A 266 0.36 0.52 -13.14
CA GLY A 266 1.27 1.38 -13.91
C GLY A 266 2.62 0.76 -14.28
N PHE A 267 2.83 -0.54 -14.10
CA PHE A 267 4.13 -1.16 -14.37
C PHE A 267 4.15 -2.05 -15.60
N ALA A 268 5.17 -1.89 -16.43
CA ALA A 268 5.74 -2.97 -17.23
C ALA A 268 7.27 -2.85 -17.05
N PRO A 269 8.00 -3.81 -16.44
CA PRO A 269 7.65 -5.16 -15.91
C PRO A 269 7.46 -5.21 -14.35
N VAL A 270 7.40 -6.42 -13.72
CA VAL A 270 7.14 -6.68 -12.26
C VAL A 270 8.07 -5.98 -11.26
N ASP A 271 9.04 -5.22 -11.73
CA ASP A 271 9.93 -4.33 -10.96
C ASP A 271 9.17 -3.44 -9.94
N GLY A 272 7.87 -3.23 -10.16
CA GLY A 272 6.99 -2.54 -9.22
C GLY A 272 6.52 -3.33 -7.99
N LEU A 273 6.80 -4.63 -7.86
CA LEU A 273 6.28 -5.46 -6.75
C LEU A 273 7.29 -5.68 -5.60
N PRO A 274 6.82 -6.05 -4.39
CA PRO A 274 7.67 -6.42 -3.24
C PRO A 274 8.51 -7.67 -3.48
N ALA A 275 9.80 -7.69 -3.16
CA ALA A 275 10.75 -8.77 -3.48
C ALA A 275 10.30 -10.19 -3.04
N ASP A 276 9.63 -10.29 -1.90
CA ASP A 276 9.12 -11.56 -1.34
C ASP A 276 7.81 -12.02 -1.99
N ARG A 277 7.09 -11.12 -2.67
CA ARG A 277 5.80 -11.36 -3.35
C ARG A 277 4.79 -12.07 -2.42
N ASP A 278 4.85 -11.79 -1.12
CA ASP A 278 4.00 -12.40 -0.11
C ASP A 278 2.75 -11.55 0.12
N PHE A 279 1.62 -12.05 -0.34
CA PHE A 279 0.31 -11.39 -0.24
C PHE A 279 -0.63 -12.12 0.71
N ARG A 280 -0.11 -13.07 1.50
CA ARG A 280 -0.91 -13.83 2.46
C ARG A 280 -1.44 -12.91 3.55
N GLY A 281 -2.67 -13.21 3.99
CA GLY A 281 -3.34 -12.46 5.04
C GLY A 281 -3.96 -11.13 4.60
N LEU A 282 -3.75 -10.66 3.36
CA LEU A 282 -4.44 -9.50 2.81
C LEU A 282 -5.92 -9.79 2.56
N LYS A 283 -6.77 -8.76 2.61
CA LYS A 283 -8.16 -8.88 2.22
C LYS A 283 -8.31 -8.91 0.71
N LYS A 284 -7.62 -8.00 0.01
CA LYS A 284 -7.67 -7.89 -1.44
C LYS A 284 -6.36 -7.43 -2.02
N VAL A 285 -5.96 -8.03 -3.15
CA VAL A 285 -4.82 -7.58 -3.94
C VAL A 285 -5.25 -7.35 -5.38
N TYR A 286 -4.88 -6.21 -5.93
CA TYR A 286 -5.14 -5.84 -7.31
C TYR A 286 -3.82 -5.63 -8.04
N PHE A 287 -3.69 -6.23 -9.23
CA PHE A 287 -2.59 -6.00 -10.16
C PHE A 287 -3.14 -5.42 -11.46
N ASP A 288 -2.54 -4.33 -11.94
CA ASP A 288 -2.85 -3.69 -13.23
C ASP A 288 -1.62 -3.62 -14.13
N CYS A 289 -1.78 -4.11 -15.37
CA CYS A 289 -0.79 -4.00 -16.44
C CYS A 289 0.57 -4.67 -16.18
N CYS A 290 0.70 -5.53 -15.18
CA CYS A 290 2.00 -6.15 -14.84
C CYS A 290 2.39 -7.28 -15.81
N ARG A 291 3.67 -7.66 -15.86
CA ARG A 291 4.18 -8.79 -16.66
C ARG A 291 5.21 -9.58 -15.86
N TYR A 292 5.01 -10.88 -15.67
CA TYR A 292 6.01 -11.81 -15.11
C TYR A 292 7.00 -12.29 -16.16
N GLU A 293 8.28 -12.39 -15.76
CA GLU A 293 9.35 -12.97 -16.56
C GLU A 293 9.80 -14.33 -15.98
N GLU A 294 10.47 -15.12 -16.82
CA GLU A 294 10.97 -16.44 -16.40
C GLU A 294 12.05 -16.29 -15.33
N GLY A 295 11.85 -16.95 -14.18
CA GLY A 295 12.76 -16.89 -13.02
C GLY A 295 12.27 -15.97 -11.90
N ASP A 296 11.22 -15.18 -12.12
CA ASP A 296 10.62 -14.35 -11.08
C ASP A 296 10.04 -15.18 -9.93
N ALA A 297 10.14 -14.64 -8.71
CA ALA A 297 9.47 -15.21 -7.55
C ALA A 297 7.95 -15.15 -7.75
N LYS A 298 7.30 -16.31 -7.59
CA LYS A 298 5.85 -16.44 -7.73
C LYS A 298 5.13 -15.79 -6.55
N PRO A 299 3.99 -15.13 -6.78
CA PRO A 299 3.19 -14.53 -5.71
C PRO A 299 2.58 -15.61 -4.81
N LEU A 300 2.50 -15.31 -3.52
CA LEU A 300 1.93 -16.22 -2.52
C LEU A 300 0.59 -15.69 -2.00
N PHE A 301 -0.45 -16.52 -2.08
CA PHE A 301 -1.79 -16.20 -1.58
C PHE A 301 -2.23 -17.22 -0.52
N SER A 302 -3.17 -16.82 0.35
CA SER A 302 -3.80 -17.68 1.35
C SER A 302 -5.32 -17.72 1.15
N ALA A 303 -5.99 -18.67 1.81
CA ALA A 303 -7.45 -18.65 1.90
C ALA A 303 -7.97 -17.31 2.43
N GLY A 304 -9.13 -16.88 1.93
CA GLY A 304 -9.74 -15.59 2.27
C GLY A 304 -9.27 -14.38 1.45
N VAL A 305 -8.16 -14.49 0.70
CA VAL A 305 -7.68 -13.40 -0.15
C VAL A 305 -8.54 -13.28 -1.41
N CYS A 306 -8.93 -12.05 -1.77
CA CYS A 306 -9.50 -11.72 -3.07
C CYS A 306 -8.41 -11.20 -4.03
N ALA A 307 -8.15 -11.90 -5.13
CA ALA A 307 -7.19 -11.47 -6.15
C ALA A 307 -7.90 -10.80 -7.33
N HIS A 308 -7.42 -9.64 -7.78
CA HIS A 308 -7.85 -8.99 -9.01
C HIS A 308 -6.65 -8.83 -9.94
N ILE A 309 -6.67 -9.56 -11.05
CA ILE A 309 -5.62 -9.59 -12.05
C ILE A 309 -6.13 -8.89 -13.32
N ALA A 310 -5.57 -7.74 -13.65
CA ALA A 310 -5.98 -6.95 -14.80
C ALA A 310 -4.83 -6.74 -15.78
N ARG A 311 -5.04 -7.11 -17.06
CA ARG A 311 -4.08 -6.93 -18.16
C ARG A 311 -2.68 -7.44 -17.80
N PHE A 312 -2.63 -8.59 -17.12
CA PHE A 312 -1.39 -9.15 -16.59
C PHE A 312 -0.83 -10.19 -17.57
N GLU A 313 0.40 -10.00 -18.01
CA GLU A 313 1.10 -10.93 -18.90
C GLU A 313 1.87 -12.01 -18.11
N ASN A 314 1.74 -13.27 -18.54
CA ASN A 314 2.39 -14.44 -17.93
C ASN A 314 2.11 -14.66 -16.44
N PHE A 315 0.92 -14.30 -15.96
CA PHE A 315 0.58 -14.48 -14.55
C PHE A 315 0.60 -15.99 -14.16
N PRO A 316 1.30 -16.38 -13.07
CA PRO A 316 1.39 -17.77 -12.63
C PRO A 316 0.08 -18.22 -11.97
N MET A 317 -0.87 -18.67 -12.78
CA MET A 317 -2.24 -19.00 -12.38
C MET A 317 -2.31 -20.01 -11.23
N GLU A 318 -1.39 -20.96 -11.17
CA GLU A 318 -1.29 -22.00 -10.13
C GLU A 318 -1.20 -21.44 -8.71
N THR A 319 -0.74 -20.19 -8.56
CA THR A 319 -0.65 -19.52 -7.26
C THR A 319 -2.00 -19.18 -6.63
N LEU A 320 -3.07 -19.16 -7.44
CA LEU A 320 -4.40 -18.81 -6.99
C LEU A 320 -5.22 -19.99 -6.44
N ALA A 321 -4.62 -21.17 -6.28
CA ALA A 321 -5.34 -22.38 -5.89
C ALA A 321 -6.14 -22.25 -4.58
N GLU A 322 -5.56 -21.54 -3.60
CA GLU A 322 -6.17 -21.34 -2.28
C GLU A 322 -7.09 -20.11 -2.20
N ALA A 323 -7.09 -19.25 -3.22
CA ALA A 323 -7.85 -18.00 -3.21
C ALA A 323 -9.36 -18.26 -3.14
N ASP A 324 -10.07 -17.42 -2.37
CA ASP A 324 -11.53 -17.52 -2.25
C ASP A 324 -12.23 -16.89 -3.44
N GLU A 325 -11.67 -15.79 -3.95
CA GLU A 325 -12.26 -14.98 -5.00
C GLU A 325 -11.18 -14.48 -5.97
N ALA A 326 -11.44 -14.59 -7.27
CA ALA A 326 -10.56 -14.08 -8.31
C ALA A 326 -11.32 -13.33 -9.40
N TYR A 327 -10.75 -12.18 -9.78
CA TYR A 327 -11.29 -11.27 -10.78
C TYR A 327 -10.25 -11.08 -11.88
N PHE A 328 -10.61 -11.43 -13.11
CA PHE A 328 -9.77 -11.24 -14.28
C PHE A 328 -10.35 -10.14 -15.16
N THR A 329 -9.52 -9.20 -15.59
CA THR A 329 -9.95 -8.09 -16.46
C THR A 329 -8.97 -7.87 -17.61
N GLY A 330 -9.42 -8.01 -18.86
CA GLY A 330 -8.56 -7.78 -20.02
C GLY A 330 -7.36 -8.72 -20.08
N MET A 331 -7.53 -9.96 -19.62
CA MET A 331 -6.47 -10.97 -19.64
C MET A 331 -6.42 -11.68 -20.99
N ASP A 332 -5.22 -12.05 -21.41
CA ASP A 332 -5.01 -13.04 -22.46
C ASP A 332 -4.73 -14.40 -21.80
N PHE A 333 -5.62 -15.37 -22.01
CA PHE A 333 -5.51 -16.71 -21.44
C PHE A 333 -4.80 -17.72 -22.35
N GLN A 334 -4.08 -17.26 -23.39
CA GLN A 334 -3.36 -18.15 -24.29
C GLN A 334 -2.47 -19.14 -23.53
N GLY A 335 -2.66 -20.44 -23.78
CA GLY A 335 -1.92 -21.53 -23.12
C GLY A 335 -2.47 -21.95 -21.75
N CYS A 336 -3.43 -21.20 -21.17
CA CYS A 336 -4.12 -21.57 -19.94
C CYS A 336 -5.22 -22.59 -20.23
N ARG A 337 -5.02 -23.83 -19.79
CA ARG A 337 -6.00 -24.92 -19.98
C ARG A 337 -7.13 -24.88 -18.97
N GLU A 338 -6.80 -24.60 -17.71
CA GLU A 338 -7.77 -24.62 -16.61
C GLU A 338 -7.44 -23.55 -15.57
N LEU A 339 -8.47 -23.15 -14.83
CA LEU A 339 -8.33 -22.24 -13.71
C LEU A 339 -8.17 -23.06 -12.42
N PRO A 340 -7.06 -22.92 -11.67
CA PRO A 340 -6.70 -23.86 -10.59
C PRO A 340 -7.45 -23.60 -9.26
N PHE A 341 -8.62 -22.99 -9.28
CA PHE A 341 -9.34 -22.55 -8.07
C PHE A 341 -9.93 -23.68 -7.25
N LYS A 342 -9.95 -23.58 -5.92
CA LYS A 342 -10.72 -24.54 -5.12
C LYS A 342 -12.21 -24.57 -5.46
N GLU A 343 -12.85 -25.70 -5.19
CA GLU A 343 -14.29 -25.84 -5.34
C GLU A 343 -15.04 -24.85 -4.43
N GLY A 344 -16.08 -24.21 -4.96
CA GLY A 344 -16.86 -23.21 -4.25
C GLY A 344 -16.24 -21.81 -4.23
N ALA A 345 -15.15 -21.55 -4.96
CA ALA A 345 -14.61 -20.21 -5.12
C ALA A 345 -15.59 -19.26 -5.87
N ALA A 346 -15.31 -17.96 -5.81
CA ALA A 346 -15.98 -16.95 -6.62
C ALA A 346 -15.11 -16.52 -7.82
N LEU A 347 -15.67 -16.61 -9.03
CA LEU A 347 -14.99 -16.24 -10.26
C LEU A 347 -15.64 -15.01 -10.89
N ALA A 348 -14.82 -14.08 -11.37
CA ALA A 348 -15.24 -13.02 -12.28
C ALA A 348 -14.26 -12.89 -13.45
N ILE A 349 -14.76 -12.82 -14.68
CA ILE A 349 -13.96 -12.60 -15.88
C ILE A 349 -14.61 -11.49 -16.70
N SER A 350 -13.81 -10.50 -17.10
CA SER A 350 -14.25 -9.31 -17.82
C SER A 350 -13.34 -9.01 -19.00
N GLY A 351 -13.87 -8.94 -20.22
CA GLY A 351 -13.13 -8.42 -21.38
C GLY A 351 -11.85 -9.20 -21.75
N SER A 352 -11.77 -10.48 -21.38
CA SER A 352 -10.61 -11.34 -21.62
C SER A 352 -10.72 -12.14 -22.93
N SER A 353 -9.61 -12.68 -23.42
CA SER A 353 -9.50 -13.41 -24.71
C SER A 353 -8.73 -14.73 -24.60
N ASN A 354 -8.75 -15.53 -25.68
CA ASN A 354 -7.99 -16.77 -25.86
C ASN A 354 -8.17 -17.81 -24.74
N MET A 355 -9.39 -17.91 -24.22
CA MET A 355 -9.74 -18.86 -23.17
C MET A 355 -9.73 -20.30 -23.71
N GLY A 356 -9.06 -21.20 -23.01
CA GLY A 356 -8.96 -22.61 -23.41
C GLY A 356 -10.30 -23.35 -23.36
N THR A 357 -10.41 -24.42 -24.16
CA THR A 357 -11.58 -25.31 -24.17
C THR A 357 -11.87 -25.85 -22.77
N GLY A 358 -13.13 -25.70 -22.31
CA GLY A 358 -13.56 -26.17 -20.98
C GLY A 358 -12.96 -25.41 -19.80
N MET A 359 -12.25 -24.30 -20.01
CA MET A 359 -11.58 -23.55 -18.93
C MET A 359 -12.56 -23.03 -17.86
N ILE A 360 -13.80 -22.75 -18.23
CA ILE A 360 -14.86 -22.29 -17.32
C ILE A 360 -15.81 -23.45 -16.99
N ASP A 361 -15.59 -24.09 -15.85
CA ASP A 361 -16.53 -25.05 -15.25
C ASP A 361 -17.51 -24.33 -14.30
N CYS A 362 -18.71 -24.02 -14.82
CA CYS A 362 -19.77 -23.33 -14.08
C CYS A 362 -20.26 -24.08 -12.82
N LYS A 363 -20.05 -25.40 -12.71
CA LYS A 363 -20.47 -26.19 -11.54
C LYS A 363 -19.50 -26.06 -10.37
N ARG A 364 -18.27 -25.63 -10.62
CA ARG A 364 -17.24 -25.48 -9.60
C ARG A 364 -17.49 -24.29 -8.68
N TYR A 365 -18.06 -23.20 -9.18
CA TYR A 365 -18.08 -21.91 -8.49
C TYR A 365 -19.36 -21.64 -7.70
N ARG A 366 -19.23 -21.04 -6.50
CA ARG A 366 -20.39 -20.54 -5.72
C ARG A 366 -20.95 -19.25 -6.29
N ARG A 367 -20.09 -18.48 -6.97
CA ARG A 367 -20.44 -17.22 -7.62
C ARG A 367 -19.66 -17.10 -8.92
N ILE A 368 -20.35 -16.74 -9.99
CA ILE A 368 -19.74 -16.54 -11.31
C ILE A 368 -20.23 -15.25 -11.92
N LYS A 369 -19.28 -14.43 -12.39
CA LYS A 369 -19.55 -13.19 -13.11
C LYS A 369 -18.82 -13.19 -14.45
N LEU A 370 -19.55 -13.18 -15.55
CA LEU A 370 -18.99 -13.11 -16.89
C LEU A 370 -19.43 -11.82 -17.56
N TYR A 371 -18.48 -10.97 -17.95
CA TYR A 371 -18.77 -9.64 -18.47
C TYR A 371 -17.98 -9.31 -19.73
N ALA A 372 -18.63 -8.69 -20.71
CA ALA A 372 -17.99 -8.12 -21.91
C ALA A 372 -17.07 -9.10 -22.65
N LEU A 373 -17.46 -10.37 -22.72
CA LEU A 373 -16.73 -11.43 -23.43
C LEU A 373 -17.22 -11.49 -24.87
N LYS A 374 -16.30 -11.39 -25.84
CA LYS A 374 -16.65 -11.50 -27.26
C LYS A 374 -17.07 -12.92 -27.65
N THR A 375 -16.46 -13.91 -27.03
CA THR A 375 -16.73 -15.34 -27.23
C THR A 375 -16.65 -16.06 -25.88
N LEU A 376 -17.36 -17.18 -25.79
CA LEU A 376 -17.18 -18.14 -24.69
C LEU A 376 -16.10 -19.16 -25.07
N PRO A 377 -15.36 -19.71 -24.10
CA PRO A 377 -14.48 -20.86 -24.37
C PRO A 377 -15.28 -22.02 -24.96
N GLU A 378 -14.69 -22.74 -25.90
CA GLU A 378 -15.35 -23.91 -26.50
C GLU A 378 -15.69 -24.95 -25.43
N GLY A 379 -16.86 -25.59 -25.57
CA GLY A 379 -17.35 -26.56 -24.60
C GLY A 379 -17.83 -25.97 -23.28
N THR A 380 -17.95 -24.65 -23.15
CA THR A 380 -18.53 -24.03 -21.94
C THR A 380 -19.99 -24.43 -21.78
N VAL A 381 -20.30 -25.11 -20.67
CA VAL A 381 -21.66 -25.53 -20.32
C VAL A 381 -22.21 -24.62 -19.23
N PHE A 382 -23.34 -23.96 -19.51
CA PHE A 382 -24.04 -23.13 -18.53
C PHE A 382 -24.96 -24.01 -17.69
N SER A 383 -24.36 -24.77 -16.77
CA SER A 383 -25.05 -25.49 -15.71
C SER A 383 -24.32 -25.20 -14.41
N PHE A 384 -25.04 -24.71 -13.40
CA PHE A 384 -24.43 -24.08 -12.24
C PHE A 384 -24.59 -24.90 -10.97
N ARG A 385 -23.68 -24.67 -10.01
CA ARG A 385 -23.76 -25.25 -8.66
C ARG A 385 -25.09 -24.91 -7.98
N LYS A 386 -25.62 -25.83 -7.17
CA LYS A 386 -26.76 -25.54 -6.29
C LYS A 386 -26.45 -24.38 -5.35
N GLY A 387 -27.32 -23.37 -5.36
CA GLY A 387 -27.18 -22.14 -4.60
C GLY A 387 -26.25 -21.10 -5.23
N ALA A 388 -25.82 -21.29 -6.48
CA ALA A 388 -24.90 -20.36 -7.13
C ALA A 388 -25.52 -18.97 -7.35
N SER A 389 -24.67 -17.94 -7.26
CA SER A 389 -25.00 -16.58 -7.69
C SER A 389 -24.35 -16.32 -9.06
N VAL A 390 -25.18 -16.03 -10.06
CA VAL A 390 -24.77 -15.90 -11.46
C VAL A 390 -25.07 -14.48 -11.96
N SER A 391 -24.07 -13.82 -12.54
CA SER A 391 -24.22 -12.53 -13.23
C SER A 391 -23.55 -12.59 -14.61
N LEU A 392 -24.35 -12.46 -15.67
CA LEU A 392 -23.95 -12.53 -17.06
C LEU A 392 -24.25 -11.19 -17.73
N ASN A 393 -23.28 -10.59 -18.39
CA ASN A 393 -23.50 -9.27 -18.97
C ASN A 393 -22.66 -9.03 -20.24
N ARG A 394 -23.27 -8.60 -21.35
CA ARG A 394 -22.59 -8.37 -22.64
C ARG A 394 -21.75 -9.56 -23.09
N ILE A 395 -22.34 -10.75 -23.09
CA ILE A 395 -21.72 -11.98 -23.59
C ILE A 395 -22.67 -12.68 -24.58
N PRO A 396 -22.14 -13.50 -25.51
CA PRO A 396 -22.96 -14.48 -26.21
C PRO A 396 -23.41 -15.59 -25.25
N LEU A 397 -24.68 -16.00 -25.34
CA LEU A 397 -25.22 -17.12 -24.58
C LEU A 397 -25.17 -18.42 -25.40
N PRO A 398 -24.90 -19.58 -24.78
CA PRO A 398 -24.87 -20.86 -25.48
C PRO A 398 -26.27 -21.36 -25.83
N GLU A 399 -26.37 -22.36 -26.71
CA GLU A 399 -27.67 -22.90 -27.15
C GLU A 399 -28.51 -23.50 -26.01
N THR A 400 -27.85 -24.04 -24.97
CA THR A 400 -28.49 -24.70 -23.84
C THR A 400 -27.99 -24.12 -22.52
N MET A 401 -28.92 -23.78 -21.62
CA MET A 401 -28.64 -23.21 -20.31
C MET A 401 -29.54 -23.81 -19.23
N ASP A 402 -28.97 -24.07 -18.06
CA ASP A 402 -29.66 -24.60 -16.88
C ASP A 402 -29.38 -23.71 -15.66
N PHE A 403 -30.40 -22.94 -15.26
CA PHE A 403 -30.39 -22.05 -14.11
C PHE A 403 -31.26 -22.56 -12.95
N LEU A 404 -31.76 -23.81 -12.99
CA LEU A 404 -32.68 -24.36 -11.98
C LEU A 404 -32.12 -24.27 -10.57
N ASN A 405 -30.81 -24.39 -10.47
CA ASN A 405 -30.05 -24.50 -9.23
C ASN A 405 -29.51 -23.16 -8.71
N CYS A 406 -29.73 -22.05 -9.43
CA CYS A 406 -29.19 -20.74 -9.09
C CYS A 406 -30.02 -20.07 -7.98
N ALA A 407 -29.36 -19.64 -6.90
CA ALA A 407 -29.99 -18.82 -5.85
C ALA A 407 -30.22 -17.37 -6.32
N ALA A 408 -29.35 -16.86 -7.18
CA ALA A 408 -29.48 -15.53 -7.76
C ALA A 408 -29.05 -15.56 -9.22
N LEU A 409 -29.83 -14.90 -10.07
CA LEU A 409 -29.58 -14.79 -11.51
C LEU A 409 -29.75 -13.34 -11.97
N GLU A 410 -28.73 -12.84 -12.64
CA GLU A 410 -28.74 -11.57 -13.34
C GLU A 410 -28.18 -11.78 -14.75
N ILE A 411 -28.98 -11.53 -15.77
CA ILE A 411 -28.58 -11.50 -17.18
C ILE A 411 -28.88 -10.11 -17.71
N LYS A 412 -27.92 -9.47 -18.37
CA LYS A 412 -28.07 -8.10 -18.87
C LYS A 412 -27.35 -7.91 -20.22
N ASP A 413 -28.00 -7.29 -21.19
CA ASP A 413 -27.38 -6.91 -22.48
C ASP A 413 -26.65 -8.09 -23.16
N CYS A 414 -27.12 -9.32 -23.00
CA CYS A 414 -26.51 -10.52 -23.57
C CYS A 414 -27.10 -10.84 -24.95
N ASP A 415 -26.36 -11.58 -25.77
CA ASP A 415 -26.86 -12.07 -27.06
C ASP A 415 -27.55 -13.43 -26.87
N TRP A 416 -28.88 -13.41 -27.03
CA TRP A 416 -29.76 -14.57 -26.89
C TRP A 416 -29.99 -15.31 -28.21
N SER A 417 -29.44 -14.85 -29.33
CA SER A 417 -29.80 -15.33 -30.67
C SER A 417 -29.57 -16.84 -30.89
N ALA A 418 -28.59 -17.43 -30.21
CA ALA A 418 -28.27 -18.85 -30.31
C ALA A 418 -29.11 -19.74 -29.37
N VAL A 419 -29.86 -19.16 -28.43
CA VAL A 419 -30.52 -19.91 -27.34
C VAL A 419 -31.67 -20.75 -27.88
N ARG A 420 -31.63 -22.05 -27.59
CA ARG A 420 -32.66 -23.03 -27.99
C ARG A 420 -33.35 -23.68 -26.79
N ASN A 421 -32.65 -23.90 -25.69
CA ASN A 421 -33.19 -24.52 -24.49
C ASN A 421 -32.74 -23.74 -23.25
N VAL A 422 -33.69 -23.36 -22.39
CA VAL A 422 -33.37 -22.71 -21.12
C VAL A 422 -34.29 -23.19 -20.00
N ASP A 423 -33.67 -23.61 -18.90
CA ASP A 423 -34.37 -23.99 -17.68
C ASP A 423 -34.16 -22.90 -16.62
N PHE A 424 -35.24 -22.22 -16.21
CA PHE A 424 -35.24 -21.23 -15.12
C PHE A 424 -35.71 -21.86 -13.80
N ALA A 425 -35.24 -21.34 -12.66
CA ALA A 425 -35.63 -21.88 -11.35
C ALA A 425 -37.14 -21.78 -11.10
N ASP A 426 -37.75 -20.64 -11.44
CA ASP A 426 -39.16 -20.36 -11.17
C ASP A 426 -39.79 -19.44 -12.24
N GLU A 427 -41.10 -19.22 -12.11
CA GLU A 427 -41.85 -18.35 -13.02
C GLU A 427 -41.41 -16.87 -12.94
N ALA A 428 -40.93 -16.41 -11.79
CA ALA A 428 -40.52 -15.02 -11.61
C ALA A 428 -39.24 -14.72 -12.41
N GLN A 429 -38.26 -15.63 -12.38
CA GLN A 429 -37.08 -15.57 -13.22
C GLN A 429 -37.43 -15.62 -14.70
N TYR A 430 -38.28 -16.56 -15.11
CA TYR A 430 -38.75 -16.64 -16.51
C TYR A 430 -39.38 -15.31 -16.96
N LYS A 431 -40.33 -14.76 -16.18
CA LYS A 431 -41.01 -13.51 -16.52
C LYS A 431 -40.06 -12.33 -16.70
N ARG A 432 -38.92 -12.32 -15.98
CA ARG A 432 -37.91 -11.26 -16.08
C ARG A 432 -37.21 -11.25 -17.44
N TYR A 433 -36.98 -12.42 -18.04
CA TYR A 433 -36.18 -12.57 -19.27
C TYR A 433 -36.98 -12.97 -20.50
N ARG A 434 -38.28 -13.28 -20.37
CA ARG A 434 -39.12 -13.79 -21.46
C ARG A 434 -39.09 -12.95 -22.74
N ASN A 435 -38.91 -11.64 -22.62
CA ASN A 435 -38.93 -10.72 -23.76
C ASN A 435 -37.60 -10.70 -24.52
N GLU A 436 -36.54 -11.29 -23.95
CA GLU A 436 -35.22 -11.40 -24.58
C GLU A 436 -35.04 -12.77 -25.26
N LEU A 437 -35.92 -13.73 -24.98
CA LEU A 437 -35.83 -15.09 -25.54
C LEU A 437 -36.22 -15.12 -27.02
N PRO A 438 -35.54 -15.92 -27.86
CA PRO A 438 -36.00 -16.22 -29.21
C PRO A 438 -37.34 -16.96 -29.21
N ASP A 439 -38.20 -16.69 -30.20
CA ASP A 439 -39.54 -17.32 -30.31
C ASP A 439 -39.50 -18.85 -30.36
N ALA A 440 -38.42 -19.41 -30.92
CA ALA A 440 -38.24 -20.86 -31.07
C ALA A 440 -37.63 -21.55 -29.83
N ALA A 441 -37.29 -20.81 -28.78
CA ALA A 441 -36.65 -21.37 -27.60
C ALA A 441 -37.64 -22.24 -26.78
N GLU A 442 -37.21 -23.46 -26.43
CA GLU A 442 -37.90 -24.28 -25.45
C GLU A 442 -37.54 -23.81 -24.04
N VAL A 443 -38.57 -23.40 -23.28
CA VAL A 443 -38.41 -22.89 -21.92
C VAL A 443 -39.05 -23.84 -20.92
N ARG A 444 -38.35 -24.09 -19.80
CA ARG A 444 -38.92 -24.76 -18.63
C ARG A 444 -38.70 -23.91 -17.38
N TYR A 445 -39.65 -23.99 -16.46
CA TYR A 445 -39.51 -23.41 -15.12
C TYR A 445 -40.35 -24.19 -14.11
N GLY A 446 -39.87 -24.26 -12.86
CA GLY A 446 -40.55 -25.04 -11.82
C GLY A 446 -40.75 -26.53 -12.17
N GLY A 447 -39.90 -27.08 -13.04
CA GLY A 447 -39.96 -28.47 -13.50
C GLY A 447 -40.92 -28.76 -14.65
N TRP A 448 -41.59 -27.75 -15.23
CA TRP A 448 -42.55 -27.93 -16.32
C TRP A 448 -42.18 -27.13 -17.57
N LYS A 449 -42.50 -27.66 -18.76
CA LYS A 449 -42.40 -26.89 -20.01
C LYS A 449 -43.41 -25.75 -20.01
N GLU A 450 -43.01 -24.56 -20.46
CA GLU A 450 -43.90 -23.40 -20.52
C GLU A 450 -45.16 -23.69 -21.35
N SER A 451 -44.99 -24.35 -22.50
CA SER A 451 -46.10 -24.70 -23.40
C SER A 451 -47.19 -25.53 -22.72
N VAL A 452 -46.81 -26.39 -21.77
CA VAL A 452 -47.74 -27.18 -20.95
C VAL A 452 -48.47 -26.28 -19.96
N LEU A 453 -47.76 -25.39 -19.26
CA LEU A 453 -48.33 -24.45 -18.29
C LEU A 453 -49.31 -23.47 -18.95
N GLN A 454 -48.99 -22.95 -20.15
CA GLN A 454 -49.86 -22.09 -20.94
C GLN A 454 -51.16 -22.81 -21.33
N LYS A 455 -51.07 -24.08 -21.75
CA LYS A 455 -52.25 -24.91 -22.10
C LYS A 455 -53.15 -25.13 -20.89
N TRP A 456 -52.58 -25.33 -19.70
CA TRP A 456 -53.33 -25.45 -18.46
C TRP A 456 -54.04 -24.14 -18.09
N ARG A 457 -53.34 -23.00 -18.13
CA ARG A 457 -53.93 -21.68 -17.82
C ARG A 457 -55.12 -21.32 -18.72
N ARG A 458 -55.02 -21.59 -20.03
CA ARG A 458 -56.13 -21.37 -20.98
C ARG A 458 -57.35 -22.24 -20.68
N ARG A 459 -57.14 -23.49 -20.23
CA ARG A 459 -58.23 -24.38 -19.81
C ARG A 459 -58.87 -23.96 -18.50
N SER A 460 -58.09 -23.37 -17.58
CA SER A 460 -58.59 -22.88 -16.29
C SER A 460 -59.30 -21.53 -16.39
N ALA A 461 -58.91 -20.64 -17.31
CA ALA A 461 -59.54 -19.34 -17.53
C ALA A 461 -60.79 -19.36 -18.42
N GLY A 462 -61.06 -20.50 -19.08
CA GLY A 462 -62.27 -20.74 -19.88
C GLY A 462 -63.40 -21.44 -19.11
N ARG A 463 -63.29 -21.51 -17.79
CA ARG A 463 -64.34 -21.86 -16.82
C ARG A 463 -64.53 -20.66 -15.90
#